data_AF-A0A0B8PIW7-F1
#
_entry.id   AF-A0A0B8PIW7-F1
#
_cell.length_a   1.000
_cell.length_b   1.000
_cell.length_c   1.000
_cell.angle_alpha   90.00
_cell.angle_beta   90.00
_cell.angle_gamma   90.00
#
_symmetry.space_group_name_H-M   'P 1'
#
loop_
_entity.id
_entity.type
_entity.pdbx_description
1 polymer ?
#
loop_
_entity_poly.entity_id
_entity_poly.type
_entity_poly.pdbx_seq_one_letter_code
_entity_poly.pdbx_strand_id
1 'polypeptide(L)' 'MTRGDIGNYLGLTVETISRLLGRFQKSDILSVKGKYITINDHDALAKLAGAARCE' A
#
# COMPACT_ATOMS: atom_id res chain seq x y z
N MET A 1 -10.29 6.50 7.69
CA MET A 1 -10.79 6.71 6.31
C MET A 1 -11.35 5.41 5.76
N THR A 2 -12.36 5.48 4.91
CA THR A 2 -12.94 4.31 4.24
C THR A 2 -12.01 3.89 3.09
N ARG A 3 -11.93 2.60 2.75
CA ARG A 3 -11.05 2.12 1.66
C ARG A 3 -11.33 2.82 0.32
N GLY A 4 -12.59 3.19 0.06
CA GLY A 4 -12.98 3.98 -1.12
C GLY A 4 -12.52 5.44 -1.07
N ASP A 5 -12.40 6.03 0.11
CA ASP A 5 -11.90 7.39 0.31
C ASP A 5 -10.39 7.46 0.03
N ILE A 6 -9.65 6.41 0.41
CA ILE A 6 -8.22 6.23 0.08
C ILE A 6 -8.03 6.04 -1.44
N GLY A 7 -8.92 5.29 -2.08
CA GLY A 7 -8.97 5.17 -3.55
C GLY A 7 -9.21 6.50 -4.24
N ASN A 8 -10.22 7.24 -3.78
CA ASN A 8 -10.52 8.56 -4.30
C ASN A 8 -9.36 9.55 -4.07
N TYR A 9 -8.72 9.51 -2.90
CA TYR A 9 -7.60 10.37 -2.55
C TYR A 9 -6.35 10.08 -3.41
N LEU A 10 -6.09 8.82 -3.74
CA LEU A 10 -4.97 8.41 -4.59
C LEU A 10 -5.31 8.42 -6.09
N GLY A 11 -6.55 8.75 -6.48
CA GLY A 11 -7.01 8.67 -7.87
C GLY A 11 -7.01 7.24 -8.44
N LEU A 12 -7.05 6.23 -7.57
CA LEU A 12 -6.99 4.81 -7.93
C LEU A 12 -8.28 4.09 -7.57
N THR A 13 -8.67 3.11 -8.38
CA THR A 13 -9.82 2.27 -8.06
C THR A 13 -9.56 1.44 -6.81
N VAL A 14 -10.60 1.20 -6.01
CA VAL A 14 -10.51 0.41 -4.78
C VAL A 14 -9.97 -1.02 -5.05
N GLU A 15 -10.28 -1.57 -6.23
CA GLU A 15 -9.77 -2.86 -6.70
C GLU A 15 -8.26 -2.84 -6.90
N THR A 16 -7.72 -1.78 -7.51
CA THR A 16 -6.27 -1.63 -7.74
C THR A 16 -5.52 -1.54 -6.43
N ILE A 17 -6.03 -0.75 -5.48
CA ILE A 17 -5.45 -0.63 -4.14
C ILE A 17 -5.53 -1.96 -3.38
N SER A 18 -6.67 -2.66 -3.44
CA SER A 18 -6.82 -3.97 -2.80
C SER A 18 -5.83 -5.00 -3.35
N ARG A 19 -5.60 -5.01 -4.67
CA ARG A 19 -4.59 -5.87 -5.31
C ARG A 19 -3.17 -5.53 -4.88
N LEU A 20 -2.83 -4.24 -4.79
CA LEU A 20 -1.51 -3.77 -4.33
C LEU A 20 -1.27 -4.14 -2.87
N LEU A 21 -2.22 -3.82 -1.98
CA LEU A 21 -2.18 -4.15 -0.55
C LEU A 21 -2.02 -5.67 -0.33
N GLY A 22 -2.77 -6.49 -1.07
CA GLY A 22 -2.65 -7.96 -1.00
C GLY A 22 -1.28 -8.46 -1.44
N ARG A 23 -0.64 -7.82 -2.44
CA ARG A 23 0.74 -8.13 -2.83
C ARG A 23 1.74 -7.77 -1.74
N PHE A 24 1.60 -6.61 -1.12
CA PHE A 24 2.48 -6.18 -0.03
C PHE A 24 2.35 -7.06 1.22
N GLN A 25 1.13 -7.53 1.50
CA GLN A 25 0.87 -8.49 2.56
C GLN A 25 1.48 -9.87 2.27
N LYS A 26 1.42 -10.33 1.02
CA LYS A 26 2.08 -11.58 0.62
C LYS A 26 3.61 -11.50 0.70
N SER A 27 4.16 -10.31 0.53
CA SER A 27 5.60 -10.06 0.59
C SER A 27 6.11 -9.70 2.00
N ASP A 28 5.26 -9.80 3.02
CA ASP A 28 5.54 -9.43 4.42
C ASP A 28 5.95 -7.97 4.65
N ILE A 29 5.69 -7.09 3.69
CA ILE A 29 6.08 -5.67 3.75
C ILE A 29 5.10 -4.88 4.61
N LEU A 30 3.84 -5.29 4.56
CA LEU A 30 2.69 -4.62 5.15
C LEU A 30 1.72 -5.66 5.70
N SER A 31 1.30 -5.50 6.95
CA SER A 31 0.17 -6.25 7.50
C SER A 31 -1.11 -5.39 7.49
N VAL A 32 -2.12 -5.82 6.75
CA VAL A 32 -3.44 -5.15 6.72
C VAL A 32 -4.41 -5.90 7.63
N LYS A 33 -4.85 -5.26 8.70
CA LYS A 33 -5.95 -5.72 9.56
C LYS A 33 -7.15 -4.78 9.46
N GLY A 34 -8.03 -5.04 8.50
CA GLY A 34 -9.29 -4.32 8.36
C GLY A 34 -9.08 -2.86 7.94
N LYS A 35 -9.10 -1.95 8.92
CA LYS A 35 -8.81 -0.52 8.77
C LYS A 35 -7.39 -0.14 9.23
N TYR A 36 -6.68 -1.07 9.87
CA TYR A 36 -5.32 -0.86 10.36
C TYR A 36 -4.30 -1.40 9.36
N ILE A 37 -3.27 -0.60 9.11
CA ILE A 37 -2.17 -0.87 8.19
C ILE A 37 -0.91 -0.78 9.05
N THR A 38 -0.21 -1.89 9.22
CA THR A 38 1.06 -1.96 9.95
C THR A 38 2.17 -2.19 8.95
N ILE A 39 3.08 -1.22 8.83
CA ILE A 39 4.26 -1.36 7.98
C ILE A 39 5.25 -2.23 8.75
N ASN A 40 5.60 -3.38 8.18
CA ASN A 40 6.58 -4.30 8.77
C ASN A 40 7.97 -4.01 8.21
N ASP A 41 8.04 -3.64 6.93
CA ASP A 41 9.30 -3.35 6.23
C ASP A 41 9.23 -2.00 5.51
N HIS A 42 9.90 -1.00 6.07
CA HIS A 42 9.93 0.35 5.52
C HIS A 42 10.84 0.48 4.28
N ASP A 43 11.91 -0.33 4.17
CA ASP A 43 12.84 -0.30 3.02
C ASP A 43 12.17 -0.83 1.75
N ALA A 44 11.52 -2.00 1.87
CA ALA A 44 10.80 -2.61 0.78
C ALA A 44 9.60 -1.76 0.36
N LEU A 45 8.91 -1.12 1.31
CA LEU A 45 7.84 -0.18 1.00
C LEU A 45 8.37 1.04 0.24
N ALA A 46 9.51 1.61 0.64
CA ALA A 46 10.12 2.76 -0.03
C ALA A 46 10.54 2.44 -1.48
N LYS A 47 11.13 1.26 -1.71
CA LYS A 47 11.46 0.76 -3.06
C LYS A 47 10.22 0.60 -3.93
N LEU A 48 9.14 0.06 -3.38
CA LEU A 48 7.90 -0.20 -4.12
C LEU A 48 7.05 1.06 -4.37
N ALA A 49 7.06 2.00 -3.44
CA ALA A 49 6.35 3.26 -3.56
C ALA A 49 6.89 4.16 -4.68
N GLY A 50 7.96 3.72 -5.37
CA GLY A 50 8.57 4.53 -6.41
C GLY A 50 9.14 5.82 -5.82
N ALA A 51 9.59 5.80 -4.56
CA ALA A 51 10.65 6.68 -4.13
C ALA A 51 11.93 6.26 -4.86
N ALA A 52 11.89 6.34 -6.19
CA ALA A 52 13.00 6.73 -7.01
C ALA A 52 13.48 8.04 -6.38
N ARG A 53 14.43 7.93 -5.46
CA ARG A 53 15.51 8.89 -5.46
C ARG A 53 16.02 8.83 -6.90
N CYS A 54 15.59 9.81 -7.69
CA CYS A 54 16.18 10.13 -8.96
C CYS A 54 17.68 10.24 -8.70
N GLU A 55 18.46 9.30 -9.21
CA GLU A 55 19.90 9.45 -9.43
C GLU A 55 20.13 9.85 -10.88
#